data_AF-A0A956IF01-F1
#
_entry.id   AF-A0A956IF01-F1
#
_cell.length_a   1.000
_cell.length_b   1.000
_cell.length_c   1.000
_cell.angle_alpha   90.00
_cell.angle_beta   90.00
_cell.angle_gamma   90.00
#
_symmetry.space_group_name_H-M   'P 1'
#
loop_
_entity.id
_entity.type
_entity.pdbx_description
1 polymer ?
#
loop_
_entity_poly.entity_id
_entity_poly.type
_entity_poly.pdbx_seq_one_letter_code
_entity_poly.pdbx_strand_id
1 'polypeptide(L)'
;MRVRRHGAARVVLLAALMTCLSLSTALTTTARADDLQADPSGRSPLEQARLDVLVRPILGVGTLAGGAWGEVLVRIQNNGTEPREGKVVAGGEEVTFGGGDWSRTEASYAVGVGTQVTLRLPIRVNDFQTPHVALFDAAGQQLYEIDLPHGDPTRPVLVDVSQTSVLRSAIDGWTVGARYNPWQVAYRGVVMPGSSTTDDLAVREPIYDSVTGDPVLPHHLAGYSRIAAIVMRSDELVRLDAAALE
;
A
#
# COMPACT_ATOMS: atom_id res chain seq x y z
N MET A 1 -67.36 3.07 10.81
CA MET A 1 -66.07 2.46 10.45
C MET A 1 -64.96 3.34 11.02
N ARG A 2 -64.40 2.98 12.19
CA ARG A 2 -63.44 3.79 12.97
C ARG A 2 -62.02 3.32 12.65
N VAL A 3 -61.20 4.19 12.06
CA VAL A 3 -59.78 3.94 11.82
C VAL A 3 -59.00 4.31 13.09
N ARG A 4 -58.39 3.31 13.73
CA ARG A 4 -57.49 3.48 14.89
C ARG A 4 -56.16 4.06 14.42
N ARG A 5 -55.76 5.20 15.00
CA ARG A 5 -54.38 5.70 14.98
C ARG A 5 -53.56 4.92 16.00
N HIS A 6 -52.46 4.31 15.58
CA HIS A 6 -51.41 3.85 16.48
C HIS A 6 -50.25 4.84 16.42
N GLY A 7 -50.12 5.62 17.48
CA GLY A 7 -48.84 6.18 17.88
C GLY A 7 -48.19 5.25 18.90
N ALA A 8 -46.88 5.07 18.80
CA ALA A 8 -46.03 4.71 19.92
C ALA A 8 -44.61 5.23 19.61
N ALA A 9 -44.22 6.24 20.38
CA ALA A 9 -42.85 6.72 20.49
C ALA A 9 -42.13 5.97 21.63
N ARG A 10 -40.79 6.07 21.59
CA ARG A 10 -39.79 5.70 22.63
C ARG A 10 -39.43 4.22 22.62
N VAL A 11 -38.15 3.84 22.69
CA VAL A 11 -37.32 3.82 23.91
C VAL A 11 -35.85 3.59 23.48
N VAL A 12 -34.93 4.53 23.73
CA VAL A 12 -33.96 4.66 24.86
C VAL A 12 -32.54 4.22 24.50
N LEU A 13 -31.65 5.17 24.74
CA LEU A 13 -30.20 5.14 24.85
C LEU A 13 -29.72 4.03 25.81
N LEU A 14 -28.73 3.21 25.41
CA LEU A 14 -27.88 2.51 26.36
C LEU A 14 -26.41 2.83 26.08
N ALA A 15 -25.78 3.46 27.07
CA ALA A 15 -24.36 3.69 27.16
C ALA A 15 -23.64 2.45 27.73
N ALA A 16 -22.30 2.44 27.56
CA ALA A 16 -21.27 1.50 28.05
C ALA A 16 -20.67 0.68 26.87
N LEU A 17 -19.37 0.54 26.69
CA LEU A 17 -18.28 0.55 27.67
C LEU A 17 -17.02 1.12 27.01
N MET A 18 -16.36 2.01 27.73
CA MET A 18 -15.03 2.53 27.44
C MET A 18 -14.02 1.40 27.76
N THR A 19 -13.38 0.85 26.74
CA THR A 19 -12.12 0.10 26.89
C THR A 19 -11.18 0.55 25.80
N CYS A 20 -10.36 1.53 26.13
CA CYS A 20 -9.13 1.80 25.40
C CYS A 20 -8.20 0.59 25.57
N LEU A 21 -8.23 -0.34 24.62
CA LEU A 21 -7.07 -1.15 24.30
C LEU A 21 -6.42 -0.53 23.08
N SER A 22 -5.47 0.38 23.33
CA SER A 22 -4.45 0.73 22.34
C SER A 22 -3.58 -0.50 22.12
N LEU A 23 -4.00 -1.36 21.18
CA LEU A 23 -3.09 -2.34 20.59
C LEU A 23 -2.17 -1.57 19.65
N SER A 24 -1.08 -1.05 20.21
CA SER A 24 0.07 -0.65 19.41
C SER A 24 0.69 -1.94 18.88
N THR A 25 0.22 -2.41 17.73
CA THR A 25 0.95 -3.42 16.97
C THR A 25 2.21 -2.72 16.48
N ALA A 26 3.31 -2.90 17.21
CA ALA A 26 4.62 -2.58 16.69
C ALA A 26 4.79 -3.39 15.40
N LEU A 27 4.83 -2.72 14.26
CA LEU A 27 5.40 -3.33 13.07
C LEU A 27 6.87 -3.57 13.41
N THR A 28 7.21 -4.81 13.71
CA THR A 28 8.60 -5.24 13.73
C THR A 28 9.06 -5.29 12.28
N THR A 29 9.48 -4.15 11.75
CA THR A 29 10.25 -4.09 10.50
C THR A 29 11.58 -4.78 10.79
N THR A 30 11.71 -6.04 10.40
CA THR A 30 13.03 -6.67 10.27
C THR A 30 13.70 -6.06 9.06
N ALA A 31 14.45 -4.97 9.26
CA ALA A 31 15.45 -4.55 8.30
C ALA A 31 16.45 -5.70 8.16
N ARG A 32 16.53 -6.30 6.97
CA ARG A 32 17.51 -7.32 6.67
C ARG A 32 18.87 -6.62 6.53
N ALA A 33 19.66 -6.65 7.58
CA ALA A 33 20.96 -5.99 7.67
C ALA A 33 22.11 -6.91 7.23
N ASP A 34 21.91 -7.70 6.18
CA ASP A 34 22.99 -8.51 5.61
C ASP A 34 23.61 -7.72 4.44
N ASP A 35 24.90 -7.37 4.59
CA ASP A 35 25.79 -6.65 3.66
C ASP A 35 25.82 -5.11 3.64
N LEU A 36 25.33 -4.43 4.69
CA LEU A 36 25.78 -3.05 4.94
C LEU A 36 27.13 -3.09 5.65
N GLN A 37 28.20 -2.79 4.90
CA GLN A 37 29.56 -2.63 5.42
C GLN A 37 29.54 -1.68 6.62
N ALA A 38 29.69 -2.25 7.82
CA ALA A 38 29.51 -1.52 9.07
C ALA A 38 30.55 -0.42 9.22
N ASP A 39 30.10 0.83 9.27
CA ASP A 39 30.93 1.95 9.76
C ASP A 39 31.27 1.68 11.23
N PRO A 40 32.55 1.79 11.66
CA PRO A 40 32.94 1.70 13.06
C PRO A 40 32.19 2.65 14.01
N SER A 41 31.51 3.69 13.49
CA SER A 41 30.66 4.59 14.29
C SER A 41 29.34 3.97 14.75
N GLY A 42 28.92 2.82 14.19
CA GLY A 42 27.68 2.12 14.54
C GLY A 42 26.39 2.86 14.14
N ARG A 43 26.49 3.98 13.41
CA ARG A 43 25.33 4.73 12.88
C ARG A 43 24.88 4.13 11.56
N SER A 44 23.57 4.08 11.32
CA SER A 44 23.07 3.68 10.00
C SER A 44 23.54 4.68 8.92
N PRO A 45 23.72 4.22 7.67
CA PRO A 45 24.07 5.12 6.56
C PRO A 45 23.09 6.29 6.39
N LEU A 46 21.79 6.10 6.67
CA LEU A 46 20.81 7.18 6.72
C LEU A 46 21.09 8.22 7.80
N GLU A 47 21.41 7.78 9.03
CA GLU A 47 21.72 8.69 10.14
C GLU A 47 23.00 9.47 9.88
N GLN A 48 23.96 8.86 9.19
CA GLN A 48 25.17 9.53 8.71
C GLN A 48 24.83 10.54 7.61
N ALA A 49 23.96 10.16 6.68
CA ALA A 49 23.48 11.05 5.61
C ALA A 49 22.52 12.14 6.11
N ARG A 50 21.97 12.00 7.34
CA ARG A 50 20.96 12.87 7.96
C ARG A 50 19.68 12.97 7.10
N LEU A 51 19.27 11.86 6.50
CA LEU A 51 18.04 11.77 5.73
C LEU A 51 16.92 11.11 6.55
N ASP A 52 15.71 11.67 6.47
CA ASP A 52 14.48 11.01 6.91
C ASP A 52 13.72 10.51 5.67
N VAL A 53 13.35 9.24 5.67
CA VAL A 53 12.77 8.56 4.49
C VAL A 53 11.47 7.89 4.90
N LEU A 54 10.38 8.24 4.21
CA LEU A 54 9.08 7.60 4.38
C LEU A 54 8.67 6.94 3.06
N VAL A 55 8.42 5.64 3.11
CA VAL A 55 7.94 4.85 1.96
C VAL A 55 6.59 4.24 2.28
N ARG A 56 5.59 4.47 1.40
CA ARG A 56 4.24 3.91 1.58
C ARG A 56 3.57 3.60 0.23
N PRO A 57 2.81 2.51 0.09
CA PRO A 57 1.93 2.34 -1.06
C PRO A 57 0.85 3.43 -1.07
N ILE A 58 0.56 4.01 -2.24
CA ILE A 58 -0.37 5.14 -2.37
C ILE A 58 -1.78 4.79 -1.92
N LEU A 59 -2.21 3.54 -2.12
CA LEU A 59 -3.54 3.05 -1.76
C LEU A 59 -3.58 2.37 -0.37
N GLY A 60 -2.51 2.52 0.41
CA GLY A 60 -2.42 1.97 1.75
C GLY A 60 -1.80 0.58 1.84
N VAL A 61 -1.68 0.08 3.07
CA VAL A 61 -0.98 -1.18 3.35
C VAL A 61 -1.75 -2.38 2.79
N GLY A 62 -1.04 -3.30 2.14
CA GLY A 62 -1.62 -4.53 1.58
C GLY A 62 -2.35 -4.34 0.24
N THR A 63 -2.18 -3.20 -0.43
CA THR A 63 -2.65 -3.02 -1.82
C THR A 63 -1.64 -3.47 -2.86
N LEU A 64 -0.39 -3.69 -2.46
CA LEU A 64 0.66 -4.24 -3.31
C LEU A 64 0.50 -5.76 -3.38
N ALA A 65 -0.38 -6.23 -4.26
CA ALA A 65 -0.69 -7.64 -4.40
C ALA A 65 0.08 -8.27 -5.57
N GLY A 66 0.40 -9.56 -5.43
CA GLY A 66 1.07 -10.36 -6.45
C GLY A 66 0.41 -10.29 -7.84
N GLY A 67 1.26 -10.19 -8.87
CA GLY A 67 0.87 -10.16 -10.28
C GLY A 67 0.27 -8.82 -10.74
N ALA A 68 0.37 -7.77 -9.93
CA ALA A 68 -0.22 -6.46 -10.19
C ALA A 68 0.82 -5.36 -10.31
N TRP A 69 0.45 -4.27 -10.98
CA TRP A 69 1.12 -2.99 -10.78
C TRP A 69 0.60 -2.31 -9.50
N GLY A 70 1.49 -1.61 -8.85
CA GLY A 70 1.24 -0.74 -7.71
C GLY A 70 2.03 0.56 -7.88
N GLU A 71 1.86 1.48 -6.94
CA GLU A 71 2.69 2.68 -6.89
C GLU A 71 2.98 3.03 -5.43
N VAL A 72 4.21 3.46 -5.21
CA VAL A 72 4.75 3.78 -3.91
C VAL A 72 5.15 5.24 -3.89
N LEU A 73 4.80 5.90 -2.79
CA LEU A 73 5.21 7.24 -2.50
C LEU A 73 6.45 7.19 -1.60
N VAL A 74 7.52 7.84 -2.06
CA VAL A 74 8.79 7.95 -1.35
C VAL A 74 9.02 9.41 -1.03
N ARG A 75 8.99 9.77 0.25
CA ARG A 75 9.31 11.11 0.74
C ARG A 75 10.69 11.09 1.37
N ILE A 76 11.57 11.96 0.90
CA ILE A 76 12.94 12.11 1.38
C ILE A 76 13.09 13.52 1.91
N GLN A 77 13.43 13.66 3.19
CA GLN A 77 13.72 14.92 3.84
C GLN A 77 15.19 14.98 4.23
N ASN A 78 15.86 16.08 3.89
CA ASN A 78 17.26 16.29 4.21
C ASN A 78 17.40 17.16 5.46
N ASN A 79 17.75 16.52 6.57
CA ASN A 79 18.02 17.16 7.86
C ASN A 79 19.52 17.41 8.09
N GLY A 80 20.35 17.22 7.06
CA GLY A 80 21.79 17.47 7.07
C GLY A 80 22.14 18.94 6.84
N THR A 81 23.43 19.21 6.67
CA THR A 81 23.98 20.56 6.41
C THR A 81 24.40 20.78 4.95
N GLU A 82 24.32 19.74 4.13
CA GLU A 82 24.71 19.76 2.72
C GLU A 82 23.58 19.22 1.84
N PRO A 83 23.40 19.73 0.60
CA PRO A 83 22.50 19.15 -0.37
C PRO A 83 22.84 17.67 -0.62
N ARG A 84 21.82 16.86 -0.91
CA ARG A 84 21.99 15.43 -1.20
C ARG A 84 21.34 15.10 -2.53
N GLU A 85 21.97 14.19 -3.27
CA GLU A 85 21.43 13.64 -4.50
C GLU A 85 21.75 12.15 -4.59
N GLY A 86 21.01 11.45 -5.44
CA GLY A 86 21.19 10.03 -5.66
C GLY A 86 20.04 9.42 -6.43
N LYS A 87 19.73 8.16 -6.12
CA LYS A 87 18.72 7.37 -6.81
C LYS A 87 17.82 6.60 -5.86
N VAL A 88 16.54 6.52 -6.20
CA VAL A 88 15.58 5.60 -5.58
C VAL A 88 15.30 4.47 -6.57
N VAL A 89 15.28 3.26 -6.05
CA VAL A 89 14.94 2.05 -6.79
C VAL A 89 13.77 1.38 -6.09
N ALA A 90 12.69 1.10 -6.82
CA ALA A 90 11.53 0.35 -6.33
C ALA A 90 11.35 -0.89 -7.20
N GLY A 91 11.17 -2.05 -6.59
CA GLY A 91 11.09 -3.29 -7.36
C GLY A 91 10.88 -4.56 -6.54
N GLY A 92 10.83 -5.67 -7.25
CA GLY A 92 10.93 -7.03 -6.69
C GLY A 92 12.04 -7.78 -7.41
N GLU A 93 12.89 -8.48 -6.67
CA GLU A 93 13.92 -9.33 -7.26
C GLU A 93 13.31 -10.68 -7.67
N GLU A 94 13.31 -10.98 -8.97
CA GLU A 94 12.85 -12.28 -9.44
C GLU A 94 13.90 -13.38 -9.28
N VAL A 95 13.77 -14.10 -8.17
CA VAL A 95 14.44 -15.39 -7.97
C VAL A 95 13.66 -16.49 -8.70
N THR A 96 13.73 -16.53 -10.04
CA THR A 96 13.35 -17.74 -10.79
C THR A 96 14.57 -18.57 -11.16
N PHE A 97 14.37 -19.89 -11.15
CA PHE A 97 15.30 -20.88 -11.71
C PHE A 97 15.39 -20.67 -13.24
N GLY A 98 16.19 -19.70 -13.67
CA GLY A 98 16.38 -19.40 -15.10
C GLY A 98 16.82 -17.97 -15.45
N GLY A 99 16.87 -17.06 -14.47
CA GLY A 99 17.10 -15.63 -14.73
C GLY A 99 15.77 -14.92 -14.96
N GLY A 100 15.21 -14.36 -13.89
CA GLY A 100 13.88 -13.77 -13.90
C GLY A 100 13.82 -12.35 -14.46
N ASP A 101 12.60 -11.95 -14.85
CA ASP A 101 12.26 -10.59 -15.23
C ASP A 101 12.17 -9.72 -13.97
N TRP A 102 13.18 -8.90 -13.75
CA TRP A 102 13.19 -7.92 -12.67
C TRP A 102 12.22 -6.77 -13.01
N SER A 103 11.23 -6.54 -12.17
CA SER A 103 10.54 -5.25 -12.18
C SER A 103 11.33 -4.28 -11.33
N ARG A 104 11.87 -3.25 -11.97
CA ARG A 104 12.58 -2.17 -11.31
C ARG A 104 12.20 -0.86 -11.94
N THR A 105 11.80 0.05 -11.08
CA THR A 105 11.58 1.45 -11.41
C THR A 105 12.62 2.26 -10.70
N GLU A 106 13.24 3.18 -11.42
CA GLU A 106 14.25 4.06 -10.88
C GLU A 106 13.84 5.53 -11.04
N ALA A 107 14.18 6.34 -10.05
CA ALA A 107 14.11 7.79 -10.15
C ALA A 107 15.28 8.44 -9.44
N SER A 108 15.89 9.43 -10.08
CA SER A 108 16.88 10.27 -9.42
C SER A 108 16.22 11.23 -8.45
N TYR A 109 16.91 11.58 -7.37
CA TYR A 109 16.47 12.62 -6.45
C TYR A 109 17.59 13.63 -6.20
N ALA A 110 17.18 14.87 -5.94
CA ALA A 110 18.03 15.92 -5.42
C ALA A 110 17.23 16.69 -4.37
N VAL A 111 17.79 16.85 -3.17
CA VAL A 111 17.10 17.46 -2.02
C VAL A 111 18.04 18.44 -1.32
N GLY A 112 17.63 19.70 -1.29
CA GLY A 112 18.35 20.78 -0.62
C GLY A 112 18.30 20.65 0.90
N VAL A 113 19.17 21.38 1.59
CA VAL A 113 19.24 21.42 3.05
C VAL A 113 17.92 21.89 3.66
N GLY A 114 17.37 21.13 4.62
CA GLY A 114 16.12 21.47 5.31
C GLY A 114 14.87 21.37 4.42
N THR A 115 14.98 20.74 3.24
CA THR A 115 13.86 20.56 2.31
C THR A 115 13.47 19.09 2.18
N GLN A 116 12.36 18.85 1.48
CA GLN A 116 11.88 17.51 1.17
C GLN A 116 11.55 17.38 -0.31
N VAL A 117 11.68 16.16 -0.84
CA VAL A 117 11.19 15.77 -2.16
C VAL A 117 10.26 14.57 -1.99
N THR A 118 9.24 14.49 -2.84
CA THR A 118 8.33 13.35 -2.91
C THR A 118 8.38 12.76 -4.30
N LEU A 119 8.60 11.45 -4.36
CA LEU A 119 8.67 10.67 -5.59
C LEU A 119 7.52 9.68 -5.62
N ARG A 120 7.03 9.42 -6.83
CA ARG A 120 5.96 8.49 -7.13
C ARG A 120 6.51 7.44 -8.07
N LEU A 121 6.64 6.21 -7.59
CA LEU A 121 7.31 5.14 -8.33
C LEU A 121 6.31 4.02 -8.61
N PRO A 122 5.99 3.73 -9.88
CA PRO A 122 5.29 2.51 -10.22
C PRO A 122 6.15 1.30 -9.83
N ILE A 123 5.53 0.22 -9.36
CA ILE A 123 6.21 -1.02 -9.03
C ILE A 123 5.34 -2.18 -9.53
N ARG A 124 5.94 -3.16 -10.22
CA ARG A 124 5.23 -4.42 -10.50
C ARG A 124 5.58 -5.40 -9.41
N VAL A 125 4.55 -5.91 -8.74
CA VAL A 125 4.70 -6.87 -7.64
C VAL A 125 4.53 -8.26 -8.25
N ASN A 126 5.55 -9.09 -8.13
CA ASN A 126 5.48 -10.49 -8.55
C ASN A 126 4.79 -11.34 -7.47
N ASP A 127 4.13 -12.44 -7.86
CA ASP A 127 3.29 -13.25 -6.95
C ASP A 127 4.03 -13.84 -5.74
N PHE A 128 5.35 -13.98 -5.83
CA PHE A 128 6.17 -14.67 -4.83
C PHE A 128 7.30 -13.80 -4.26
N GLN A 129 7.23 -12.48 -4.46
CA GLN A 129 8.29 -11.57 -4.05
C GLN A 129 7.79 -10.50 -3.10
N THR A 130 8.66 -10.15 -2.16
CA THR A 130 8.47 -8.97 -1.34
C THR A 130 8.88 -7.75 -2.17
N PRO A 131 7.93 -6.83 -2.46
CA PRO A 131 8.30 -5.55 -3.06
C PRO A 131 9.18 -4.79 -2.07
N HIS A 132 10.24 -4.15 -2.55
CA HIS A 132 11.13 -3.34 -1.72
C HIS A 132 11.43 -2.00 -2.38
N VAL A 133 11.92 -1.06 -1.57
CA VAL A 133 12.43 0.23 -2.01
C VAL A 133 13.80 0.45 -1.41
N ALA A 134 14.76 0.79 -2.25
CA ALA A 134 16.13 1.11 -1.86
C ALA A 134 16.50 2.54 -2.28
N LEU A 135 17.27 3.21 -1.42
CA LEU A 135 17.82 4.54 -1.64
C LEU A 135 19.33 4.43 -1.79
N PHE A 136 19.87 5.07 -2.82
CA PHE A 136 21.30 5.14 -3.11
C PHE A 136 21.75 6.60 -3.13
N ASP A 137 23.00 6.86 -2.75
CA ASP A 137 23.63 8.16 -2.94
C ASP A 137 24.18 8.34 -4.37
N ALA A 138 24.84 9.48 -4.63
CA ALA A 138 25.48 9.78 -5.90
C ALA A 138 26.63 8.83 -6.27
N ALA A 139 27.28 8.21 -5.29
CA ALA A 139 28.36 7.23 -5.50
C ALA A 139 27.81 5.81 -5.76
N GLY A 140 26.49 5.61 -5.64
CA GLY A 140 25.84 4.31 -5.77
C GLY A 140 25.88 3.49 -4.48
N GLN A 141 26.25 4.08 -3.35
CA GLN A 141 26.18 3.40 -2.05
C GLN A 141 24.72 3.35 -1.57
N GLN A 142 24.27 2.17 -1.15
CA GLN A 142 22.95 2.00 -0.56
C GLN A 142 22.90 2.68 0.82
N LEU A 143 21.99 3.63 0.96
CA LEU A 143 21.73 4.36 2.21
C LEU A 143 20.60 3.73 3.03
N TYR A 144 19.59 3.18 2.34
CA TYR A 144 18.36 2.69 2.94
C TYR A 144 17.76 1.58 2.09
N GLU A 145 17.07 0.65 2.75
CA GLU A 145 16.23 -0.35 2.12
C GLU A 145 15.07 -0.70 3.04
N ILE A 146 13.90 -0.89 2.46
CA ILE A 146 12.71 -1.35 3.18
C ILE A 146 11.89 -2.30 2.32
N ASP A 147 11.53 -3.42 2.93
CA ASP A 147 10.50 -4.32 2.43
C ASP A 147 9.11 -3.71 2.66
N LEU A 148 8.31 -3.70 1.60
CA LEU A 148 6.95 -3.21 1.64
C LEU A 148 5.97 -4.35 1.96
N PRO A 149 4.93 -4.08 2.76
CA PRO A 149 3.88 -5.05 2.99
C PRO A 149 3.20 -5.41 1.67
N HIS A 150 3.20 -6.70 1.33
CA HIS A 150 2.46 -7.22 0.18
C HIS A 150 1.07 -7.72 0.62
N GLY A 151 0.09 -7.54 -0.25
CA GLY A 151 -1.26 -8.05 -0.10
C GLY A 151 -1.37 -9.49 -0.61
N ASP A 152 -2.32 -10.23 -0.06
CA ASP A 152 -2.70 -11.54 -0.59
C ASP A 152 -3.25 -11.38 -2.02
N PRO A 153 -2.65 -12.03 -3.04
CA PRO A 153 -3.08 -11.89 -4.43
C PRO A 153 -4.48 -12.44 -4.71
N THR A 154 -5.03 -13.27 -3.82
CA THR A 154 -6.39 -13.82 -3.94
C THR A 154 -7.45 -12.88 -3.37
N ARG A 155 -7.04 -12.01 -2.43
CA ARG A 155 -7.94 -11.17 -1.66
C ARG A 155 -8.45 -9.96 -2.47
N PRO A 156 -9.76 -9.81 -2.70
CA PRO A 156 -10.29 -8.64 -3.40
C PRO A 156 -10.13 -7.38 -2.53
N VAL A 157 -9.72 -6.29 -3.17
CA VAL A 157 -9.52 -4.99 -2.51
C VAL A 157 -10.58 -3.99 -2.96
N LEU A 158 -11.29 -3.40 -2.01
CA LEU A 158 -12.12 -2.21 -2.18
C LEU A 158 -11.30 -1.01 -1.72
N VAL A 159 -11.17 0.01 -2.56
CA VAL A 159 -10.58 1.29 -2.16
C VAL A 159 -11.69 2.28 -1.83
N ASP A 160 -11.77 2.70 -0.57
CA ASP A 160 -12.65 3.79 -0.15
C ASP A 160 -11.84 5.09 -0.13
N VAL A 161 -12.23 6.03 -0.98
CA VAL A 161 -11.55 7.31 -1.20
C VAL A 161 -12.09 8.41 -0.27
N SER A 162 -12.80 8.04 0.79
CA SER A 162 -13.13 8.97 1.88
C SER A 162 -12.00 9.07 2.90
N GLN A 163 -11.79 10.28 3.45
CA GLN A 163 -10.70 10.54 4.42
C GLN A 163 -10.88 9.74 5.72
N THR A 164 -12.10 9.33 6.01
CA THR A 164 -12.44 8.46 7.13
C THR A 164 -13.43 7.42 6.62
N SER A 165 -12.92 6.24 6.28
CA SER A 165 -13.76 5.17 5.71
C SER A 165 -14.71 4.60 6.76
N VAL A 166 -15.99 4.94 6.62
CA VAL A 166 -17.06 4.25 7.35
C VAL A 166 -17.16 2.80 6.86
N LEU A 167 -16.92 2.56 5.57
CA LEU A 167 -16.98 1.22 4.98
C LEU A 167 -15.97 0.28 5.60
N ARG A 168 -14.74 0.74 5.86
CA ARG A 168 -13.70 -0.09 6.46
C ARG A 168 -14.15 -0.68 7.80
N SER A 169 -14.78 0.13 8.65
CA SER A 169 -15.30 -0.37 9.93
C SER A 169 -16.47 -1.35 9.78
N ALA A 170 -17.25 -1.21 8.70
CA ALA A 170 -18.46 -1.98 8.49
C ALA A 170 -18.20 -3.31 7.76
N ILE A 171 -17.32 -3.33 6.77
CA ILE A 171 -17.18 -4.42 5.79
C ILE A 171 -15.75 -4.95 5.58
N ASP A 172 -14.72 -4.38 6.22
CA ASP A 172 -13.36 -4.97 6.14
C ASP A 172 -13.38 -6.36 6.80
N GLY A 173 -12.81 -7.34 6.10
CA GLY A 173 -12.84 -8.73 6.53
C GLY A 173 -14.15 -9.47 6.23
N TRP A 174 -15.13 -8.85 5.56
CA TRP A 174 -16.33 -9.58 5.13
C TRP A 174 -15.97 -10.64 4.10
N THR A 175 -16.36 -11.88 4.36
CA THR A 175 -16.22 -12.95 3.39
C THR A 175 -17.05 -12.64 2.14
N VAL A 176 -16.37 -12.43 1.02
CA VAL A 176 -17.01 -12.30 -0.30
C VAL A 176 -17.07 -13.68 -0.93
N GLY A 177 -18.17 -13.92 -1.66
CA GLY A 177 -18.60 -15.27 -2.07
C GLY A 177 -17.51 -16.14 -2.68
N ALA A 178 -17.70 -17.45 -2.57
CA ALA A 178 -16.70 -18.42 -2.99
C ALA A 178 -16.32 -18.26 -4.47
N ARG A 179 -15.02 -18.13 -4.74
CA ARG A 179 -14.48 -18.29 -6.08
C ARG A 179 -14.35 -19.78 -6.36
N TYR A 180 -15.20 -20.27 -7.26
CA TYR A 180 -15.07 -21.63 -7.77
C TYR A 180 -14.02 -21.65 -8.88
N ASN A 181 -12.95 -22.42 -8.68
CA ASN A 181 -11.96 -22.70 -9.71
C ASN A 181 -12.20 -24.11 -10.29
N PRO A 182 -12.86 -24.22 -11.46
CA PRO A 182 -13.10 -25.52 -12.10
C PRO A 182 -11.83 -26.14 -12.69
N TRP A 183 -10.76 -25.37 -12.85
CA TRP A 183 -9.55 -25.75 -13.58
C TRP A 183 -8.34 -25.86 -12.67
N GLN A 184 -8.52 -26.39 -11.46
CA GLN A 184 -7.39 -26.65 -10.57
C GLN A 184 -6.59 -27.83 -11.13
N VAL A 185 -5.61 -27.52 -11.97
CA VAL A 185 -4.67 -28.51 -12.49
C VAL A 185 -3.54 -28.64 -11.48
N ALA A 186 -3.42 -29.81 -10.86
CA ALA A 186 -2.25 -30.12 -10.05
C ALA A 186 -1.02 -30.25 -10.95
N TYR A 187 0.15 -29.95 -10.40
CA TYR A 187 1.45 -30.14 -11.04
C TYR A 187 1.51 -31.51 -11.77
N ARG A 188 1.92 -31.52 -13.06
CA ARG A 188 1.87 -32.66 -14.01
C ARG A 188 0.52 -33.03 -14.64
N GLY A 189 -0.41 -32.09 -14.79
CA GLY A 189 -1.58 -32.29 -15.67
C GLY A 189 -2.68 -33.18 -15.10
N VAL A 190 -2.67 -33.44 -13.79
CA VAL A 190 -3.75 -34.15 -13.11
C VAL A 190 -4.85 -33.15 -12.80
N VAL A 191 -6.05 -33.37 -13.34
CA VAL A 191 -7.24 -32.58 -13.04
C VAL A 191 -7.73 -32.92 -11.63
N MET A 192 -7.68 -31.97 -10.71
CA MET A 192 -8.25 -32.12 -9.37
C MET A 192 -9.74 -31.75 -9.38
N PRO A 193 -10.55 -32.24 -8.41
CA PRO A 193 -11.88 -31.70 -8.17
C PRO A 193 -11.80 -30.19 -7.98
N GLY A 194 -12.73 -29.43 -8.58
CA GLY A 194 -12.73 -27.97 -8.45
C GLY A 194 -12.76 -27.54 -6.98
N SER A 195 -11.93 -26.56 -6.63
CA SER A 195 -11.94 -25.97 -5.28
C SER A 195 -12.77 -24.70 -5.25
N SER A 196 -13.33 -24.45 -4.08
CA SER A 196 -13.96 -23.18 -3.74
C SER A 196 -13.09 -22.52 -2.68
N THR A 197 -12.57 -21.34 -2.96
CA THR A 197 -11.91 -20.50 -1.96
C THR A 197 -12.85 -19.36 -1.58
N THR A 198 -12.99 -19.12 -0.29
CA THR A 198 -13.65 -17.92 0.23
C THR A 198 -12.58 -16.92 0.58
N ASP A 199 -12.68 -15.72 0.03
CA ASP A 199 -11.71 -14.66 0.26
C ASP A 199 -12.39 -13.55 1.07
N ASP A 200 -11.67 -12.95 2.01
CA ASP A 200 -12.20 -11.85 2.81
C ASP A 200 -11.94 -10.51 2.11
N LEU A 201 -12.93 -9.63 2.05
CA LEU A 201 -12.78 -8.30 1.46
C LEU A 201 -11.73 -7.49 2.22
N ALA A 202 -10.80 -6.84 1.51
CA ALA A 202 -9.95 -5.80 2.06
C ALA A 202 -10.52 -4.43 1.74
N VAL A 203 -10.78 -3.59 2.74
CA VAL A 203 -11.07 -2.17 2.51
C VAL A 203 -9.83 -1.34 2.80
N ARG A 204 -9.41 -0.54 1.84
CA ARG A 204 -8.18 0.28 1.90
C ARG A 204 -8.48 1.72 1.56
N GLU A 205 -7.63 2.61 2.06
CA GLU A 205 -7.80 4.05 1.97
C GLU A 205 -6.55 4.64 1.30
N PRO A 206 -6.70 5.61 0.38
CA PRO A 206 -5.56 6.29 -0.20
C PRO A 206 -4.85 7.16 0.84
N ILE A 207 -3.62 7.54 0.52
CA ILE A 207 -2.93 8.62 1.23
C ILE A 207 -3.60 9.95 0.85
N TYR A 208 -3.70 10.88 1.80
CA TYR A 208 -4.18 12.23 1.54
C TYR A 208 -3.02 13.22 1.51
N ASP A 209 -3.08 14.15 0.55
CA ASP A 209 -2.21 15.31 0.56
C ASP A 209 -2.59 16.21 1.75
N SER A 210 -1.64 16.50 2.62
CA SER A 210 -1.88 17.34 3.81
C SER A 210 -2.14 18.81 3.48
N VAL A 211 -1.71 19.28 2.31
CA VAL A 211 -1.84 20.67 1.85
C VAL A 211 -3.21 20.88 1.20
N THR A 212 -3.61 19.99 0.28
CA THR A 212 -4.88 20.16 -0.46
C THR A 212 -6.06 19.43 0.20
N GLY A 213 -5.76 18.40 1.01
CA GLY A 213 -6.77 17.50 1.56
C GLY A 213 -7.33 16.52 0.53
N ASP A 214 -6.78 16.48 -0.69
CA ASP A 214 -7.24 15.58 -1.74
C ASP A 214 -6.57 14.19 -1.62
N PRO A 215 -7.27 13.13 -2.03
CA PRO A 215 -6.68 11.79 -2.09
C PRO A 215 -5.59 11.74 -3.17
N VAL A 216 -4.44 11.18 -2.82
CA VAL A 216 -3.39 10.84 -3.78
C VAL A 216 -3.81 9.56 -4.48
N LEU A 217 -4.17 9.67 -5.75
CA LEU A 217 -4.55 8.53 -6.60
C LEU A 217 -3.40 8.15 -7.52
N PRO A 218 -3.25 6.85 -7.88
CA PRO A 218 -2.37 6.38 -8.94
C PRO A 218 -2.40 7.23 -10.21
N HIS A 219 -1.25 7.41 -10.86
CA HIS A 219 -1.22 8.09 -12.17
C HIS A 219 -1.77 7.26 -13.33
N HIS A 220 -1.81 5.93 -13.18
CA HIS A 220 -2.25 5.01 -14.23
C HIS A 220 -3.23 4.00 -13.67
N LEU A 221 -4.54 4.20 -13.79
CA LEU A 221 -5.50 3.24 -13.21
C LEU A 221 -5.40 1.85 -13.87
N ALA A 222 -5.01 1.80 -15.15
CA ALA A 222 -4.79 0.57 -15.91
C ALA A 222 -3.52 -0.18 -15.45
N GLY A 223 -3.69 -1.16 -14.55
CA GLY A 223 -2.61 -2.06 -14.14
C GLY A 223 -2.67 -2.52 -12.68
N TYR A 224 -3.47 -1.84 -11.85
CA TYR A 224 -3.68 -2.15 -10.44
C TYR A 224 -4.64 -3.33 -10.27
N SER A 225 -4.24 -4.49 -10.79
CA SER A 225 -5.09 -5.62 -11.18
C SER A 225 -5.88 -6.30 -10.06
N ARG A 226 -5.80 -5.83 -8.80
CA ARG A 226 -6.49 -6.43 -7.64
C ARG A 226 -7.47 -5.50 -6.94
N ILE A 227 -7.60 -4.24 -7.37
CA ILE A 227 -8.66 -3.35 -6.92
C ILE A 227 -9.95 -3.81 -7.60
N ALA A 228 -10.85 -4.42 -6.83
CA ALA A 228 -12.15 -4.88 -7.31
C ALA A 228 -13.11 -3.73 -7.57
N ALA A 229 -13.04 -2.68 -6.73
CA ALA A 229 -13.82 -1.46 -6.90
C ALA A 229 -13.18 -0.29 -6.16
N ILE A 230 -13.48 0.92 -6.64
CA ILE A 230 -13.16 2.18 -5.99
C ILE A 230 -14.49 2.84 -5.62
N VAL A 231 -14.64 3.21 -4.36
CA VAL A 231 -15.81 3.94 -3.85
C VAL A 231 -15.37 5.35 -3.53
N MET A 232 -16.08 6.31 -4.09
CA MET A 232 -15.78 7.74 -3.94
C MET A 232 -17.09 8.50 -3.82
N ARG A 233 -17.09 9.60 -3.06
CA ARG A 233 -18.26 10.47 -2.98
C ARG A 233 -18.36 11.30 -4.25
N SER A 234 -19.58 11.60 -4.69
CA SER A 234 -19.78 12.35 -5.95
C SER A 234 -19.16 13.75 -5.91
N ASP A 235 -19.06 14.39 -4.74
CA ASP A 235 -18.39 15.68 -4.56
C ASP A 235 -16.86 15.59 -4.71
N GLU A 236 -16.25 14.46 -4.35
CA GLU A 236 -14.83 14.19 -4.58
C GLU A 236 -14.57 13.91 -6.06
N LEU A 237 -15.45 13.14 -6.71
CA LEU A 237 -15.33 12.80 -8.12
C LEU A 237 -15.32 14.04 -9.03
N VAL A 238 -16.10 15.07 -8.69
CA VAL A 238 -16.15 16.34 -9.46
C VAL A 238 -14.85 17.15 -9.31
N ARG A 239 -14.03 16.89 -8.29
CA ARG A 239 -12.74 17.56 -8.08
C ARG A 239 -11.60 16.88 -8.83
N LEU A 240 -11.81 15.66 -9.31
CA LEU A 240 -10.82 14.96 -10.11
C LEU A 240 -10.81 15.50 -11.54
N ASP A 241 -9.62 15.76 -12.05
CA ASP A 241 -9.43 16.05 -13.48
C ASP A 241 -9.77 14.80 -14.30
N ALA A 242 -10.23 14.99 -15.53
CA ALA A 242 -10.54 13.90 -16.47
C ALA A 242 -9.31 12.99 -16.67
N ALA A 243 -8.11 13.55 -16.67
CA ALA A 243 -6.86 12.80 -16.77
C ALA A 243 -6.60 11.85 -15.57
N ALA A 244 -7.21 12.10 -14.41
CA ALA A 244 -7.10 11.22 -13.24
C ALA A 244 -8.10 10.04 -13.27
N LEU A 245 -9.02 10.02 -14.24
CA LEU A 245 -10.07 9.00 -14.38
C LEU A 245 -9.80 8.00 -15.52
N GLU A 246 -8.75 8.21 -16.31
CA GLU A 246 -8.29 7.31 -17.38
C GLU A 246 -7.12 6.41 -16.90
#